data_AF-A0A818N4X0-F1
#
_entry.id   AF-A0A818N4X0-F1
#
_cell.length_a   1.000
_cell.length_b   1.000
_cell.length_c   1.000
_cell.angle_alpha   90.00
_cell.angle_beta   90.00
_cell.angle_gamma   90.00
#
_symmetry.space_group_name_H-M   'P 1'
#
loop_
_entity.id
_entity.type
_entity.pdbx_description
1 polymer ?
#
loop_
_entity_poly.entity_id
_entity_poly.type
_entity_poly.pdbx_seq_one_letter_code
_entity_poly.pdbx_strand_id
1 'polypeptide(L)'
;MEWNQKWALEFTDESKYAVKQYYFNNYAEHWERRPEMKKALGSIPSLMMWDDHVIFGGTGSYLPLLHQSPIMMGLFEIGQQMRLLFQHHTTPEKARKHRLFGYQGYNCLAQCGSHLAPLGADGRSERDKKNSAKRKNTKHYIRKVRQ
;
A
#
# COMPACT_ATOMS: atom_id res chain seq x y z
N MET A 1 8.51 29.18 -10.59
CA MET A 1 8.82 27.78 -10.98
C MET A 1 7.64 27.26 -11.78
N GLU A 2 7.89 26.89 -13.03
CA GLU A 2 6.88 26.32 -13.94
C GLU A 2 6.35 24.99 -13.37
N TRP A 3 5.07 24.67 -13.58
CA TRP A 3 4.39 23.55 -12.88
C TRP A 3 5.00 22.20 -13.21
N ASN A 4 5.48 22.05 -14.45
CA ASN A 4 6.12 20.83 -14.96
C ASN A 4 7.52 20.55 -14.38
N GLN A 5 8.19 21.53 -13.75
CA GLN A 5 9.53 21.36 -13.19
C GLN A 5 9.53 20.79 -11.78
N LYS A 6 8.42 20.92 -11.04
CA LYS A 6 8.30 20.45 -9.65
C LYS A 6 8.44 18.93 -9.51
N TRP A 7 8.14 18.18 -10.56
CA TRP A 7 8.22 16.71 -10.55
C TRP A 7 9.63 16.18 -10.82
N ALA A 8 10.54 17.04 -11.29
CA ALA A 8 11.94 16.69 -11.48
C ALA A 8 12.79 16.91 -10.22
N LEU A 9 12.19 17.43 -9.14
CA LEU A 9 12.91 17.62 -7.88
C LEU A 9 13.38 16.27 -7.33
N GLU A 10 14.63 16.25 -6.88
CA GLU A 10 15.21 15.07 -6.26
C GLU A 10 14.59 14.80 -4.90
N PHE A 11 14.47 13.52 -4.56
CA PHE A 11 14.05 13.10 -3.23
C PHE A 11 15.27 13.02 -2.31
N THR A 12 15.61 14.17 -1.73
CA THR A 12 16.79 14.33 -0.87
C THR A 12 16.70 13.49 0.41
N ASP A 13 17.83 13.23 1.06
CA ASP A 13 17.86 12.53 2.36
C ASP A 13 17.09 13.29 3.46
N GLU A 14 17.10 14.63 3.42
CA GLU A 14 16.28 15.46 4.30
C GLU A 14 14.78 15.21 4.06
N SER A 15 14.36 15.18 2.79
CA SER A 15 12.97 14.87 2.42
C SER A 15 12.59 13.45 2.85
N LYS A 16 13.49 12.49 2.64
CA LYS A 16 13.33 11.09 3.07
C LYS A 16 13.13 11.00 4.58
N TYR A 17 13.95 11.70 5.36
CA TYR A 17 13.81 11.74 6.81
C TYR A 17 12.49 12.39 7.24
N ALA A 18 12.16 13.57 6.71
CA ALA A 18 10.93 14.29 7.03
C ALA A 18 9.68 13.45 6.72
N VAL A 19 9.63 12.80 5.56
CA VAL A 19 8.53 11.93 5.15
C VAL A 19 8.44 10.69 6.04
N LYS A 20 9.56 10.03 6.37
CA LYS A 20 9.56 8.90 7.31
C LYS A 20 8.99 9.30 8.67
N GLN A 21 9.43 10.44 9.20
CA GLN A 21 8.90 10.98 10.46
C GLN A 21 7.41 11.27 10.36
N TYR A 22 6.96 11.89 9.27
CA TYR A 22 5.55 12.17 9.05
C TYR A 22 4.69 10.90 9.09
N TYR A 23 4.99 9.88 8.29
CA TYR A 23 4.20 8.64 8.29
C TYR A 23 4.24 7.93 9.65
N PHE A 24 5.42 7.83 10.26
CA PHE A 24 5.56 7.19 11.56
C PHE A 24 4.69 7.88 12.61
N ASN A 25 4.79 9.21 12.70
CA ASN A 25 4.00 10.00 13.63
C ASN A 25 2.50 9.89 13.33
N ASN A 26 2.11 9.84 12.05
CA ASN A 26 0.72 9.65 11.67
C ASN A 26 0.17 8.30 12.14
N TYR A 27 0.93 7.20 11.98
CA TYR A 27 0.54 5.90 12.53
C TYR A 27 0.49 5.93 14.06
N ALA A 28 1.53 6.42 14.73
CA ALA A 28 1.58 6.48 16.19
C ALA A 28 0.42 7.30 16.78
N GLU A 29 0.10 8.45 16.18
CA GLU A 29 -1.02 9.29 16.58
C GLU A 29 -2.36 8.53 16.48
N HIS A 30 -2.62 7.89 15.34
CA HIS A 30 -3.93 7.30 15.09
C HIS A 30 -4.11 5.92 15.72
N TRP A 31 -3.04 5.13 15.87
CA TRP A 31 -3.13 3.72 16.26
C TRP A 31 -2.76 3.50 17.73
N GLU A 32 -1.83 4.30 18.26
CA GLU A 32 -1.36 4.15 19.65
C GLU A 32 -1.94 5.22 20.57
N ARG A 33 -1.96 6.50 20.16
CA ARG A 33 -2.43 7.59 21.05
C ARG A 33 -3.95 7.65 21.20
N ARG A 34 -4.72 7.15 20.21
CA ARG A 34 -6.19 7.07 20.31
C ARG A 34 -6.61 5.83 21.11
N PRO A 35 -7.20 5.98 22.31
CA PRO A 35 -7.47 4.85 23.20
C PRO A 35 -8.36 3.77 22.58
N GLU A 36 -9.36 4.17 21.79
CA GLU A 36 -10.31 3.27 21.15
C GLU A 36 -9.62 2.42 20.08
N MET A 37 -8.79 3.06 19.25
CA MET A 37 -8.02 2.38 18.21
C MET A 37 -6.98 1.44 18.81
N LYS A 38 -6.25 1.89 19.82
CA LYS A 38 -5.26 1.06 20.54
C LYS A 38 -5.92 -0.18 21.13
N LYS A 39 -7.06 0.00 21.82
CA LYS A 39 -7.81 -1.13 22.40
C LYS A 39 -8.31 -2.08 21.31
N ALA A 40 -8.85 -1.57 20.21
CA ALA A 40 -9.33 -2.40 19.11
C ALA A 40 -8.19 -3.22 18.47
N LEU A 41 -7.08 -2.57 18.11
CA LEU A 41 -5.92 -3.23 17.49
C LEU A 41 -5.23 -4.24 18.42
N GLY A 42 -5.26 -3.99 19.74
CA GLY A 42 -4.71 -4.90 20.74
C GLY A 42 -5.61 -6.09 21.12
N SER A 43 -6.90 -6.06 20.77
CA SER A 43 -7.88 -7.09 21.17
C SER A 43 -8.55 -7.82 20.01
N ILE A 44 -8.56 -7.24 18.80
CA ILE A 44 -9.20 -7.79 17.62
C ILE A 44 -8.12 -8.17 16.61
N PRO A 45 -7.98 -9.46 16.24
CA PRO A 45 -7.11 -9.87 15.15
C PRO A 45 -7.52 -9.15 13.86
N SER A 46 -6.56 -8.46 13.22
CA SER A 46 -6.82 -7.67 12.03
C SER A 46 -5.95 -8.12 10.86
N LEU A 47 -6.56 -8.15 9.67
CA LEU A 47 -5.88 -8.30 8.40
C LEU A 47 -6.03 -6.99 7.65
N MET A 48 -4.91 -6.33 7.35
CA MET A 48 -4.90 -4.99 6.79
C MET A 48 -4.43 -5.00 5.34
N MET A 49 -5.01 -4.12 4.53
CA MET A 49 -4.61 -3.83 3.17
C MET A 49 -4.41 -2.33 3.05
N TRP A 50 -3.46 -1.91 2.21
CA TRP A 50 -3.23 -0.49 1.97
C TRP A 50 -4.03 0.05 0.79
N ASP A 51 -4.25 1.37 0.82
CA ASP A 51 -4.93 2.14 -0.21
C ASP A 51 -4.05 3.29 -0.69
N ASP A 52 -4.47 4.08 -1.70
CA ASP A 52 -3.65 5.21 -2.16
C ASP A 52 -3.45 6.27 -1.09
N HIS A 53 -4.43 6.49 -0.22
CA HIS A 53 -4.32 7.41 0.90
C HIS A 53 -3.27 7.02 1.95
N VAL A 54 -2.83 5.75 1.97
CA VAL A 54 -1.69 5.31 2.80
C VAL A 54 -0.36 5.78 2.22
N ILE A 55 -0.33 6.07 0.92
CA ILE A 55 0.83 6.57 0.20
C ILE A 55 0.62 8.08 0.01
N PHE A 56 -0.11 8.46 -1.02
CA PHE A 56 -0.49 9.83 -1.30
C PHE A 56 -1.81 9.78 -2.09
N GLY A 57 -2.82 10.55 -1.67
CA GLY A 57 -4.19 10.40 -2.17
C GLY A 57 -4.28 10.49 -3.69
N GLY A 58 -4.72 9.42 -4.37
CA GLY A 58 -4.72 9.32 -5.83
C GLY A 58 -3.50 8.60 -6.45
N THR A 59 -2.62 8.00 -5.63
CA THR A 59 -1.51 7.13 -6.09
C THR A 59 -2.01 6.01 -7.01
N GLY A 60 -1.48 5.97 -8.24
CA GLY A 60 -1.91 5.07 -9.32
C GLY A 60 -2.89 5.71 -10.32
N SER A 61 -3.40 6.92 -10.04
CA SER A 61 -4.28 7.69 -10.92
C SER A 61 -3.57 8.87 -11.61
N TYR A 62 -2.35 9.20 -11.18
CA TYR A 62 -1.54 10.28 -11.78
C TYR A 62 -1.05 9.96 -13.19
N LEU A 63 -0.61 10.98 -13.91
CA LEU A 63 0.11 10.80 -15.18
C LEU A 63 1.41 10.02 -14.93
N PRO A 64 1.88 9.18 -15.88
CA PRO A 64 3.09 8.38 -15.71
C PRO A 64 4.30 9.21 -15.27
N LEU A 65 4.49 10.41 -15.84
CA LEU A 65 5.57 11.33 -15.49
C LEU A 65 5.56 11.74 -14.01
N LEU A 66 4.38 11.99 -13.44
CA LEU A 66 4.24 12.32 -12.03
C LEU A 66 4.42 11.07 -11.16
N HIS A 67 3.82 9.95 -11.56
CA HIS A 67 3.93 8.70 -10.81
C HIS A 67 5.38 8.20 -10.70
N GLN A 68 6.18 8.41 -11.75
CA GLN A 68 7.59 8.01 -11.84
C GLN A 68 8.57 9.09 -11.36
N SER A 69 8.07 10.22 -10.85
CA SER A 69 8.93 11.27 -10.30
C SER A 69 9.72 10.77 -9.07
N PRO A 70 10.91 11.31 -8.81
CA PRO A 70 11.71 10.91 -7.64
C PRO A 70 10.94 11.07 -6.32
N ILE A 71 10.19 12.17 -6.17
CA ILE A 71 9.36 12.42 -4.99
C ILE A 71 8.29 11.35 -4.82
N MET A 72 7.49 11.06 -5.86
CA MET A 72 6.40 10.09 -5.75
C MET A 72 6.90 8.67 -5.49
N MET A 73 8.02 8.29 -6.12
CA MET A 73 8.67 7.00 -5.86
C MET A 73 9.20 6.93 -4.42
N GLY A 74 9.77 8.01 -3.90
CA GLY A 74 10.23 8.11 -2.51
C GLY A 74 9.09 8.00 -1.50
N LEU A 75 7.97 8.70 -1.73
CA LEU A 75 6.75 8.56 -0.94
C LEU A 75 6.22 7.12 -0.97
N PHE A 76 6.21 6.50 -2.15
CA PHE A 76 5.79 5.11 -2.33
C PHE A 76 6.64 4.15 -1.51
N GLU A 77 7.97 4.25 -1.60
CA GLU A 77 8.90 3.39 -0.87
C GLU A 77 8.71 3.52 0.64
N ILE A 78 8.62 4.74 1.16
CA ILE A 78 8.44 4.98 2.59
C ILE A 78 7.05 4.52 3.05
N GLY A 79 6.00 4.82 2.30
CA GLY A 79 4.65 4.33 2.60
C GLY A 79 4.59 2.80 2.64
N GLN A 80 5.32 2.13 1.74
CA GLN A 80 5.44 0.68 1.73
C GLN A 80 6.18 0.15 2.98
N GLN A 81 7.29 0.79 3.38
CA GLN A 81 8.00 0.44 4.61
C GLN A 81 7.10 0.60 5.84
N MET A 82 6.36 1.70 5.94
CA MET A 82 5.50 1.99 7.08
C MET A 82 4.29 1.06 7.16
N ARG A 83 3.68 0.67 6.02
CA ARG A 83 2.62 -0.37 6.06
C ARG A 83 3.15 -1.73 6.50
N LEU A 84 4.38 -2.09 6.11
CA LEU A 84 4.95 -3.37 6.53
C LEU A 84 5.20 -3.36 8.03
N LEU A 85 5.71 -2.24 8.56
CA LEU A 85 5.94 -2.06 9.98
C LEU A 85 4.65 -2.08 10.79
N PHE A 86 3.71 -1.17 10.51
CA PHE A 86 2.53 -0.98 11.36
C PHE A 86 1.40 -1.95 11.04
N GLN A 87 1.12 -2.22 9.76
CA GLN A 87 -0.04 -3.04 9.39
C GLN A 87 0.26 -4.54 9.36
N HIS A 88 1.50 -4.94 9.07
CA HIS A 88 1.88 -6.35 8.89
C HIS A 88 2.95 -6.83 9.87
N HIS A 89 3.41 -5.95 10.78
CA HIS A 89 4.44 -6.24 11.78
C HIS A 89 5.66 -6.98 11.21
N THR A 90 6.16 -6.49 10.07
CA THR A 90 7.31 -7.06 9.35
C THR A 90 8.19 -5.98 8.75
N THR A 91 9.26 -6.40 8.09
CA THR A 91 10.17 -5.54 7.32
C THR A 91 10.25 -6.05 5.88
N PRO A 92 10.70 -5.25 4.91
CA PRO A 92 10.88 -5.69 3.52
C PRO A 92 11.66 -7.01 3.41
N GLU A 93 12.70 -7.18 4.22
CA GLU A 93 13.59 -8.35 4.21
C GLU A 93 12.91 -9.59 4.79
N LYS A 94 11.98 -9.41 5.73
CA LYS A 94 11.26 -10.49 6.42
C LYS A 94 9.91 -10.81 5.79
N ALA A 95 9.35 -9.91 4.98
CA ALA A 95 7.98 -10.02 4.47
C ALA A 95 7.71 -11.36 3.77
N ARG A 96 8.63 -11.83 2.93
CA ARG A 96 8.49 -13.13 2.24
C ARG A 96 8.50 -14.31 3.21
N LYS A 97 9.37 -14.28 4.24
CA LYS A 97 9.39 -15.28 5.31
C LYS A 97 8.12 -15.24 6.16
N HIS A 98 7.52 -14.07 6.32
CA HIS A 98 6.24 -13.87 7.00
C HIS A 98 5.03 -14.18 6.09
N ARG A 99 5.23 -14.89 4.98
CA ARG A 99 4.19 -15.38 4.04
C ARG A 99 3.50 -14.29 3.22
N LEU A 100 4.08 -13.10 3.09
CA LEU A 100 3.62 -12.13 2.09
C LEU A 100 4.21 -12.49 0.71
N PHE A 101 3.41 -12.42 -0.34
CA PHE A 101 3.78 -12.89 -1.68
C PHE A 101 3.43 -11.88 -2.78
N GLY A 102 3.99 -12.07 -3.98
CA GLY A 102 3.91 -11.13 -5.10
C GLY A 102 5.30 -10.85 -5.68
N TYR A 103 5.37 -10.16 -6.82
CA TYR A 103 6.64 -9.80 -7.43
C TYR A 103 7.19 -8.53 -6.78
N GLN A 104 6.53 -7.40 -7.02
CA GLN A 104 6.78 -6.12 -6.35
C GLN A 104 5.80 -5.89 -5.19
N GLY A 105 4.64 -6.56 -5.22
CA GLY A 105 3.63 -6.47 -4.18
C GLY A 105 3.83 -7.35 -2.95
N TYR A 106 3.09 -6.99 -1.91
CA TYR A 106 2.97 -7.73 -0.66
C TYR A 106 1.50 -8.12 -0.42
N ASN A 107 1.04 -9.10 -1.19
CA ASN A 107 -0.23 -9.78 -0.96
C ASN A 107 -0.11 -10.66 0.30
N CYS A 108 -1.20 -10.84 1.02
CA CYS A 108 -1.25 -11.70 2.20
C CYS A 108 -2.45 -12.65 2.12
N LEU A 109 -2.25 -13.88 2.60
CA LEU A 109 -3.32 -14.86 2.76
C LEU A 109 -3.33 -15.25 4.23
N ALA A 110 -4.47 -15.09 4.89
CA ALA A 110 -4.67 -15.55 6.26
C ALA A 110 -5.68 -16.70 6.25
N GLN A 111 -5.49 -17.69 7.10
CA GLN A 111 -6.46 -18.76 7.32
C GLN A 111 -7.26 -18.45 8.58
N CYS A 112 -8.58 -18.39 8.44
CA CYS A 112 -9.52 -18.12 9.52
C CYS A 112 -10.38 -19.36 9.75
N GLY A 113 -9.89 -20.28 10.57
CA GLY A 113 -10.52 -21.59 10.77
C GLY A 113 -10.41 -22.50 9.54
N SER A 114 -11.25 -23.52 9.47
CA SER A 114 -11.16 -24.57 8.44
C SER A 114 -11.80 -24.21 7.10
N HIS A 115 -12.61 -23.15 7.03
CA HIS A 115 -13.46 -22.88 5.86
C HIS A 115 -13.28 -21.49 5.23
N LEU A 116 -12.41 -20.65 5.79
CA LEU A 116 -12.24 -19.27 5.33
C LEU A 116 -10.77 -18.93 5.19
N ALA A 117 -10.40 -18.40 4.03
CA ALA A 117 -9.05 -17.92 3.74
C ALA A 117 -9.11 -16.56 3.01
N PRO A 118 -9.20 -15.43 3.74
CA PRO A 118 -9.18 -14.11 3.13
C PRO A 118 -7.84 -13.83 2.44
N LEU A 119 -7.94 -13.30 1.22
CA LEU A 119 -6.84 -12.75 0.44
C LEU A 119 -6.81 -11.22 0.56
N GLY A 120 -5.79 -10.68 1.21
CA GLY A 120 -5.45 -9.27 1.15
C GLY A 120 -4.56 -9.00 -0.06
N ALA A 121 -5.14 -8.48 -1.14
CA ALA A 121 -4.42 -8.22 -2.38
C ALA A 121 -3.66 -6.89 -2.34
N ASP A 122 -2.43 -6.85 -2.85
CA ASP A 122 -1.71 -5.59 -3.05
C ASP A 122 -2.18 -4.91 -4.34
N GLY A 123 -3.16 -4.02 -4.20
CA GLY A 123 -3.72 -3.27 -5.32
C GLY A 123 -2.90 -2.05 -5.78
N ARG A 124 -1.71 -1.80 -5.21
CA ARG A 124 -0.96 -0.55 -5.45
C ARG A 124 0.45 -0.79 -6.00
N SER A 125 1.18 -1.81 -5.53
CA SER A 125 2.58 -2.04 -5.94
C SER A 125 2.78 -2.31 -7.42
N GLU A 126 1.82 -2.96 -8.08
CA GLU A 126 1.95 -3.39 -9.48
C GLU A 126 0.91 -2.69 -10.38
N ARG A 127 0.28 -1.61 -9.88
CA ARG A 127 -0.83 -0.94 -10.58
C ARG A 127 -0.32 0.00 -11.66
N ASP A 128 -0.67 -0.32 -12.91
CA ASP A 128 -0.52 0.58 -14.08
C ASP A 128 -1.91 0.92 -14.67
N LYS A 129 -2.08 2.13 -15.19
CA LYS A 129 -3.23 2.58 -15.99
C LYS A 129 -3.48 1.66 -17.19
N LYS A 130 -2.41 1.17 -17.84
CA LYS A 130 -2.54 0.24 -18.98
C LYS A 130 -3.19 -1.10 -18.59
N ASN A 131 -2.93 -1.57 -17.37
CA ASN A 131 -3.48 -2.83 -16.85
C ASN A 131 -4.85 -2.65 -16.19
N SER A 132 -5.13 -1.48 -15.61
CA SER A 132 -6.41 -1.20 -14.96
C SER A 132 -7.54 -0.85 -15.94
N ALA A 133 -7.23 -0.31 -17.12
CA ALA A 133 -8.23 0.01 -18.15
C ALA A 133 -8.78 -1.20 -18.93
N LYS A 134 -8.11 -2.37 -18.89
CA LYS A 134 -8.54 -3.57 -19.62
C LYS A 134 -9.78 -4.27 -19.02
N ARG A 135 -10.26 -3.82 -17.86
CA ARG A 135 -11.36 -4.42 -17.10
C ARG A 135 -12.76 -3.85 -17.40
N LYS A 136 -12.99 -3.21 -18.56
CA LYS A 136 -14.35 -2.81 -18.98
C LYS A 136 -15.17 -3.96 -19.61
N ASN A 137 -14.58 -5.14 -19.84
CA ASN A 137 -15.25 -6.31 -20.44
C ASN A 137 -15.46 -7.50 -19.49
N THR A 138 -15.65 -7.26 -18.19
CA THR A 138 -15.85 -8.32 -17.17
C THR A 138 -17.19 -9.06 -17.27
N LYS A 139 -18.08 -8.67 -18.20
CA LYS A 139 -19.35 -9.40 -18.45
C LYS A 139 -19.14 -10.80 -19.05
N HIS A 140 -17.94 -11.15 -19.53
CA HIS A 140 -17.69 -12.43 -20.19
C HIS A 140 -17.24 -13.57 -19.24
N TYR A 141 -16.63 -13.26 -18.09
CA TYR A 141 -16.03 -14.30 -17.22
C TYR A 141 -17.01 -14.95 -16.24
N ILE A 142 -18.06 -14.25 -15.79
CA ILE A 142 -19.02 -14.78 -14.82
C ILE A 142 -19.98 -15.82 -15.46
N ARG A 143 -20.04 -15.89 -16.79
CA ARG A 143 -20.92 -16.82 -17.51
C ARG A 143 -20.35 -18.24 -17.67
N LYS A 144 -19.06 -18.47 -17.37
CA LYS A 144 -18.39 -19.77 -17.50
C LYS A 144 -18.27 -20.61 -16.22
N VAL A 145 -18.76 -20.12 -15.08
CA VAL A 145 -18.77 -20.86 -13.79
C VAL A 145 -20.19 -21.35 -13.43
N ARG A 146 -21.08 -21.42 -14.42
CA ARG A 146 -22.46 -21.93 -14.28
C ARG A 146 -22.85 -22.89 -15.41
N GLN A 147 -21.91 -23.66 -15.94
CA GLN A 147 -22.18 -24.85 -16.75
C GLN A 147 -21.46 -26.04 -16.14
#